data_AF-A0A4S0ICU8-F1
#
_entry.id   AF-A0A4S0ICU8-F1
#
_cell.length_a   1.000
_cell.length_b   1.000
_cell.length_c   1.000
_cell.angle_alpha   90.00
_cell.angle_beta   90.00
_cell.angle_gamma   90.00
#
_symmetry.space_group_name_H-M   'P 1'
#
loop_
_entity.id
_entity.type
_entity.pdbx_description
1 polymer ?
#
loop_
_entity_poly.entity_id
_entity_poly.type
_entity_poly.pdbx_seq_one_letter_code
_entity_poly.pdbx_strand_id
1 'polypeptide(L)' 'MIASNGTLKRRLTAIVVADVVGYSQQMAEDEEGTFTRVRALMHDELPGYVHRHDGRVVKNTGDGIVAEFLSAV' A
#
# COMPACT_ATOMS: atom_id res chain seq x y z
N MET A 1 -3.68 -2.43 36.58
CA MET A 1 -3.59 -1.51 35.42
C MET A 1 -4.38 -2.12 34.28
N ILE A 2 -5.59 -1.64 34.03
CA ILE A 2 -6.41 -2.11 32.90
C ILE A 2 -6.04 -1.23 31.72
N ALA A 3 -5.58 -1.84 30.62
CA ALA A 3 -5.27 -1.14 29.38
C ALA A 3 -6.49 -0.31 28.97
N SER A 4 -6.27 0.97 28.65
CA SER A 4 -7.30 1.82 28.08
C SER A 4 -7.82 1.14 26.81
N ASN A 5 -9.10 0.76 26.84
CA ASN A 5 -9.79 0.23 25.68
C ASN A 5 -9.96 1.40 24.70
N GLY A 6 -8.93 1.67 23.90
CA GLY A 6 -8.97 2.68 22.86
C GLY A 6 -10.21 2.40 22.02
N THR A 7 -11.18 3.31 22.06
CA THR A 7 -12.48 3.10 21.43
C THR A 7 -12.27 2.80 19.95
N LEU A 8 -12.61 1.57 19.52
CA LEU A 8 -12.55 1.16 18.12
C LEU A 8 -13.42 2.11 17.29
N LYS A 9 -12.78 2.95 16.47
CA LYS A 9 -13.47 3.87 15.58
C LYS A 9 -13.91 3.12 14.32
N ARG A 10 -15.22 3.05 14.09
CA ARG A 10 -15.83 2.47 12.89
C ARG A 10 -16.19 3.59 11.93
N ARG A 11 -15.89 3.43 10.64
CA ARG A 11 -16.30 4.32 9.57
C ARG A 11 -16.43 3.56 8.25
N LEU A 12 -17.23 4.09 7.33
CA LEU A 12 -17.22 3.66 5.94
C LEU A 12 -16.02 4.30 5.22
N THR A 13 -15.35 3.54 4.36
CA THR A 13 -14.16 3.99 3.61
C THR A 13 -14.04 3.13 2.35
N ALA A 14 -13.42 3.65 1.30
CA ALA A 14 -13.01 2.87 0.14
C ALA A 14 -11.61 2.31 0.37
N ILE A 15 -11.41 1.02 0.07
CA ILE A 15 -10.11 0.34 0.17
C ILE A 15 -9.64 -0.04 -1.22
N VAL A 16 -8.40 0.32 -1.54
CA VAL A 16 -7.70 -0.13 -2.74
C VAL A 16 -6.63 -1.13 -2.32
N VAL A 17 -6.59 -2.26 -3.03
CA VAL A 17 -5.52 -3.25 -2.96
C VAL A 17 -4.93 -3.38 -4.35
N ALA A 18 -3.62 -3.19 -4.47
CA ALA A 18 -2.90 -3.31 -5.74
C ALA A 18 -1.65 -4.17 -5.55
N ASP A 19 -1.24 -4.86 -6.61
CA ASP A 19 -0.13 -5.82 -6.61
C ASP A 19 0.61 -5.81 -7.95
N VAL A 20 1.88 -6.22 -7.96
CA VAL A 20 2.70 -6.24 -9.18
C VAL A 20 2.44 -7.51 -9.98
N VAL A 21 1.89 -7.36 -11.17
CA VAL A 21 1.64 -8.49 -12.08
C VAL A 21 2.95 -9.16 -12.46
N GLY A 22 3.04 -10.47 -12.20
CA GLY A 22 4.20 -11.28 -12.58
C GLY A 22 5.44 -11.06 -11.71
N TYR A 23 5.30 -10.45 -10.53
CA TYR A 23 6.42 -10.14 -9.64
C TYR A 23 7.37 -11.31 -9.42
N SER A 24 6.86 -12.51 -9.13
CA SER A 24 7.72 -13.68 -8.89
C SER A 24 8.56 -14.07 -10.11
N GLN A 25 8.02 -13.95 -11.32
CA GLN A 25 8.77 -14.22 -12.54
C GLN A 25 9.84 -13.14 -12.76
N GLN A 26 9.48 -11.86 -12.57
CA GLN A 26 10.43 -10.75 -12.71
C GLN A 26 11.57 -10.86 -11.69
N MET A 27 11.29 -11.26 -10.45
CA MET A 27 12.29 -11.51 -9.43
C MET A 27 13.21 -12.70 -9.78
N ALA A 28 12.68 -13.73 -10.45
CA ALA A 28 13.48 -14.88 -10.89
C ALA A 28 14.40 -14.54 -12.08
N GLU A 29 13.97 -13.65 -12.96
CA GLU A 29 14.72 -13.24 -14.16
C GLU A 29 15.77 -12.14 -13.86
N ASP A 30 15.42 -11.16 -13.02
CA ASP A 30 16.26 -10.00 -12.66
C ASP A 30 15.93 -9.55 -11.24
N GLU A 31 16.57 -10.16 -10.24
CA GLU A 31 16.31 -9.89 -8.82
C GLU A 31 16.63 -8.43 -8.44
N GLU A 32 17.87 -7.98 -8.70
CA GLU A 32 18.33 -6.65 -8.26
C GLU A 32 17.59 -5.52 -8.96
N GLY A 33 17.35 -5.65 -10.28
CA GLY A 33 16.61 -4.67 -11.03
C GLY A 33 15.13 -4.63 -10.63
N THR A 34 14.50 -5.79 -10.42
CA THR A 34 13.10 -5.85 -10.00
C THR A 34 12.92 -5.29 -8.60
N PHE A 35 13.79 -5.67 -7.66
CA PHE A 35 13.77 -5.11 -6.31
C PHE A 35 13.91 -3.58 -6.32
N THR A 36 14.87 -3.05 -7.08
CA THR A 36 15.11 -1.61 -7.16
C THR A 36 13.88 -0.87 -7.71
N ARG A 37 13.29 -1.38 -8.81
CA ARG A 37 12.10 -0.77 -9.43
C ARG A 37 10.87 -0.83 -8.53
N VAL A 38 10.57 -2.00 -7.97
CA VAL A 38 9.39 -2.19 -7.09
C VAL A 38 9.54 -1.41 -5.80
N ARG A 39 10.74 -1.34 -5.21
CA ARG A 39 11.00 -0.52 -4.03
C ARG A 39 10.74 0.96 -4.29
N ALA A 40 11.26 1.50 -5.39
CA ALA A 40 11.04 2.91 -5.76
C ALA A 40 9.55 3.21 -5.98
N LEU A 41 8.86 2.32 -6.70
CA LEU A 41 7.41 2.45 -6.90
C LEU A 41 6.64 2.46 -5.57
N MET A 42 6.94 1.51 -4.68
CA MET A 42 6.21 1.30 -3.41
C MET A 42 6.50 2.35 -2.33
N HIS A 43 7.72 2.90 -2.30
CA HIS A 43 8.16 3.81 -1.25
C HIS A 43 8.24 5.27 -1.68
N ASP A 44 8.50 5.54 -2.96
CA ASP A 44 8.78 6.90 -3.42
C ASP A 44 7.60 7.45 -4.24
N GLU A 45 6.99 6.64 -5.11
CA GLU A 45 5.96 7.11 -6.05
C GLU A 45 4.52 6.91 -5.55
N LEU A 46 4.14 5.67 -5.19
CA LEU A 46 2.77 5.32 -4.82
C LEU A 46 2.23 6.13 -3.62
N PRO A 47 3.00 6.34 -2.53
CA PRO A 47 2.53 7.18 -1.42
C PRO A 47 2.19 8.61 -1.86
N GLY A 48 2.94 9.16 -2.83
CA GLY A 48 2.69 10.48 -3.40
C GLY A 48 1.38 10.54 -4.17
N TYR A 49 1.07 9.53 -4.99
CA TYR A 49 -0.21 9.42 -5.68
C TYR A 49 -1.38 9.24 -4.71
N VAL A 50 -1.24 8.33 -3.75
CA VAL A 50 -2.27 8.10 -2.72
C VAL A 50 -2.58 9.39 -1.96
N HIS A 51 -1.54 10.12 -1.53
CA HIS A 51 -1.71 11.38 -0.81
C HIS A 51 -2.36 12.47 -1.67
N ARG A 52 -1.98 12.58 -2.95
CA ARG A 52 -2.58 13.55 -3.89
C ARG A 52 -4.09 13.40 -4.04
N HIS A 53 -4.62 12.19 -3.82
CA HIS A 53 -6.05 11.88 -3.91
C HIS A 53 -6.71 11.74 -2.51
N ASP A 54 -6.19 12.42 -1.50
CA ASP A 54 -6.69 12.40 -0.12
C ASP A 54 -6.80 11.00 0.51
N GLY A 55 -5.98 10.08 0.02
CA GLY A 55 -5.85 8.73 0.54
C GLY A 55 -4.75 8.58 1.59
N ARG A 56 -4.75 7.43 2.26
CA ARG A 56 -3.68 7.02 3.18
C ARG A 56 -3.24 5.59 2.87
N VAL A 57 -1.93 5.38 2.77
CA VAL A 57 -1.36 4.04 2.75
C VAL A 57 -1.56 3.40 4.13
N VAL A 58 -2.24 2.25 4.16
CA VAL A 58 -2.49 1.48 5.38
C VAL A 58 -1.32 0.55 5.66
N LYS A 59 -0.85 -0.16 4.63
CA LYS A 59 0.33 -1.03 4.69
C LYS A 59 0.89 -1.32 3.31
N ASN A 60 2.18 -1.66 3.28
CA ASN A 60 2.84 -2.32 2.16
C ASN A 60 2.99 -3.81 2.49
N THR A 61 2.91 -4.68 1.50
CA THR A 61 3.06 -6.14 1.65
C THR A 61 3.90 -6.66 0.49
N GLY A 62 5.22 -6.49 0.58
CA GLY A 62 6.13 -6.86 -0.50
C GLY A 62 5.91 -5.99 -1.74
N ASP A 63 5.42 -6.63 -2.79
CA ASP A 63 4.99 -6.05 -4.06
C ASP A 63 3.54 -5.55 -4.08
N GLY A 64 2.80 -5.76 -2.98
CA GLY A 64 1.45 -5.26 -2.81
C GLY A 64 1.34 -4.01 -1.94
N ILE A 65 0.30 -3.21 -2.17
CA ILE A 65 -0.08 -2.06 -1.34
C ILE A 65 -1.55 -2.10 -0.97
N VAL A 66 -1.87 -1.62 0.25
CA VAL A 66 -3.23 -1.36 0.71
C VAL A 66 -3.36 0.11 1.07
N ALA A 67 -4.31 0.79 0.44
CA ALA A 67 -4.62 2.19 0.70
C ALA A 67 -6.11 2.38 1.03
N GLU A 68 -6.41 3.39 1.85
CA GLU A 68 -7.78 3.80 2.18
C GLU A 68 -8.07 5.21 1.68
N PHE A 69 -9.32 5.44 1.29
CA PHE A 69 -9.86 6.73 0.84
C PHE A 69 -11.22 6.98 1.50
N LEU A 70 -11.59 8.24 1.68
CA LEU A 70 -12.90 8.59 2.24
C LEU A 70 -14.07 8.21 1.32
N SER A 71 -13.81 8.16 0.01
CA SER A 71 -14.78 7.90 -1.06
C SER A 71 -14.10 7.13 -2.19
N ALA A 72 -14.90 6.44 -3.02
CA ALA A 72 -14.44 5.82 -4.27
C ALA A 72 -14.55 6.75 -5.49
N VAL A 73 -15.11 7.95 -5.27
CA VAL A 73 -15.35 9.03 -6.24
C VAL A 73 -14.49 10.22 -5.89
#